data_AF-X1HAS2-F1
#
_entry.id   AF-X1HAS2-F1
#
_cell.length_a   1.000
_cell.length_b   1.000
_cell.length_c   1.000
_cell.angle_alpha   90.00
_cell.angle_beta   90.00
_cell.angle_gamma   90.00
#
_symmetry.space_group_name_H-M   'P 1'
#
loop_
_entity.id
_entity.type
_entity.pdbx_description
1 polymer ?
#
loop_
_entity_poly.entity_id
_entity_poly.type
_entity_poly.pdbx_seq_one_letter_code
_entity_poly.pdbx_strand_id
1 'polypeptide(L)'
;QKEAEEYGIENIYNFGMEKHLEDFLISNWQKTSFGKDYELIYEEGDLVSQQYPTDIGYIDILAINKKTGDYLVIELKKGRSSDSVIGQITRYVAWVKENLAKTKK
;
A
#
# COMPACT_ATOMS: atom_id res chain seq x y z
N GLN A 1 14.85 16.42 15.87
CA GLN A 1 15.66 15.31 15.31
C GLN A 1 15.65 14.12 16.27
N LYS A 2 16.07 14.27 17.54
CA LYS A 2 16.00 13.20 18.56
C LYS A 2 14.60 12.63 18.85
N GLU A 3 13.54 13.44 18.82
CA GLU A 3 12.16 12.95 19.03
C GLU A 3 11.64 12.04 17.90
N ALA A 4 12.11 12.22 16.66
CA ALA A 4 11.62 11.44 15.52
C ALA A 4 12.21 10.01 15.52
N GLU A 5 13.45 9.88 15.99
CA GLU A 5 14.15 8.60 16.11
C GLU A 5 13.47 7.68 17.13
N GLU A 6 12.86 8.23 18.19
CA GLU A 6 12.16 7.49 19.25
C GLU A 6 10.87 6.82 18.74
N TYR A 7 10.26 7.34 17.66
CA TYR A 7 9.11 6.75 16.97
C TYR A 7 9.49 5.90 15.75
N GLY A 8 10.78 5.56 15.58
CA GLY A 8 11.27 4.79 14.42
C GLY A 8 11.27 5.58 13.09
N ILE A 9 11.09 6.91 13.16
CA ILE A 9 11.18 7.81 12.03
C ILE A 9 12.65 8.20 11.87
N GLU A 10 13.41 7.37 11.16
CA GLU A 10 14.84 7.57 10.92
C GLU A 10 15.13 8.88 10.14
N ASN A 11 14.19 9.37 9.33
CA ASN A 11 14.37 10.62 8.60
C ASN A 11 13.04 11.20 8.06
N ILE A 12 12.65 12.39 8.53
CA ILE A 12 11.46 13.14 8.05
C ILE A 12 11.50 13.33 6.52
N TYR A 13 12.69 13.50 5.94
CA TYR A 13 12.84 13.64 4.49
C TYR A 13 12.52 12.35 3.72
N ASN A 14 12.75 11.16 4.30
CA ASN A 14 12.40 9.91 3.64
C ASN A 14 10.90 9.66 3.68
N PHE A 15 10.27 9.95 4.82
CA PHE A 15 8.81 9.87 4.97
C PHE A 15 8.07 10.76 3.97
N GLY A 16 8.52 12.01 3.80
CA GLY A 16 7.95 12.91 2.78
C GLY A 16 8.08 12.37 1.35
N MET A 17 9.15 11.65 1.05
CA MET A 17 9.37 11.08 -0.30
C MET A 17 8.50 9.87 -0.59
N GLU A 18 8.29 8.98 0.39
CA GLU A 18 7.39 7.83 0.24
C GLU A 18 5.95 8.30 -0.01
N LYS A 19 5.48 9.26 0.80
CA LYS A 19 4.16 9.87 0.59
C LYS A 19 4.03 10.54 -0.78
N HIS A 20 5.03 11.32 -1.21
CA HIS A 20 4.98 11.95 -2.54
C HIS A 20 4.96 10.91 -3.67
N LEU A 21 5.68 9.80 -3.53
CA LEU A 21 5.66 8.72 -4.51
C LEU A 21 4.30 8.03 -4.55
N GLU A 22 3.70 7.77 -3.39
CA GLU A 22 2.35 7.23 -3.26
C GLU A 22 1.32 8.13 -3.95
N ASP A 23 1.27 9.42 -3.57
CA ASP A 23 0.37 10.42 -4.14
C ASP A 23 0.53 10.52 -5.68
N PHE A 24 1.78 10.44 -6.16
CA PHE A 24 2.09 10.47 -7.58
C PHE A 24 1.56 9.24 -8.32
N LEU A 25 1.74 8.04 -7.77
CA LEU A 25 1.25 6.79 -8.34
C LEU A 25 -0.28 6.77 -8.39
N ILE A 26 -0.95 7.17 -7.32
CA ILE A 26 -2.42 7.27 -7.25
C ILE A 26 -2.94 8.25 -8.31
N SER A 27 -2.39 9.46 -8.36
CA SER A 27 -2.83 10.52 -9.29
C SER A 27 -2.60 10.15 -10.76
N ASN A 28 -1.65 9.25 -11.04
CA ASN A 28 -1.30 8.82 -12.39
C ASN A 28 -1.59 7.34 -12.62
N TRP A 29 -2.47 6.71 -11.83
CA TRP A 29 -2.62 5.26 -11.79
C TRP A 29 -2.76 4.63 -13.18
N GLN A 30 -3.65 5.18 -14.02
CA GLN A 30 -3.91 4.70 -15.38
C GLN A 30 -2.70 4.76 -16.32
N LYS A 31 -1.68 5.56 -15.99
CA LYS A 31 -0.43 5.69 -16.75
C LYS A 31 0.67 4.76 -16.23
N THR A 32 0.49 4.13 -15.07
CA THR A 32 1.44 3.17 -14.51
C THR A 32 1.32 1.81 -15.19
N SER A 33 2.33 0.94 -15.02
CA SER A 33 2.22 -0.46 -15.43
C SER A 33 1.11 -1.20 -14.67
N PHE A 34 0.86 -0.84 -13.41
CA PHE A 34 -0.19 -1.45 -12.58
C PHE A 34 -1.59 -1.08 -13.09
N GLY A 35 -1.83 0.19 -13.40
CA GLY A 35 -3.15 0.68 -13.82
C GLY A 35 -3.64 0.11 -15.15
N LYS A 36 -2.79 -0.57 -15.91
CA LYS A 36 -3.23 -1.35 -17.09
C LYS A 36 -4.12 -2.52 -16.67
N ASP A 37 -3.68 -3.28 -15.68
CA ASP A 37 -4.30 -4.56 -15.28
C ASP A 37 -5.10 -4.47 -13.97
N TYR A 38 -4.82 -3.45 -13.15
CA TYR A 38 -5.42 -3.27 -11.83
C TYR A 38 -6.21 -1.96 -11.74
N GLU A 39 -7.30 -1.97 -11.00
CA GLU A 39 -8.13 -0.81 -10.68
C GLU A 39 -8.02 -0.45 -9.20
N LEU A 40 -8.15 0.86 -8.92
CA LEU A 40 -8.27 1.38 -7.57
C LEU A 40 -9.67 1.09 -7.03
N ILE A 41 -9.76 0.88 -5.73
CA ILE A 41 -10.95 0.55 -4.96
C ILE A 41 -11.56 1.86 -4.47
N TYR A 42 -12.88 1.96 -4.64
CA TYR A 42 -13.69 3.07 -4.16
C TYR A 42 -14.84 2.52 -3.31
N GLU A 43 -15.12 3.17 -2.19
CA GLU A 43 -16.26 2.88 -1.32
C GLU A 43 -17.09 4.16 -1.18
N GLU A 44 -18.39 4.09 -1.46
CA GLU A 44 -19.29 5.26 -1.44
C GLU A 44 -18.83 6.46 -2.28
N GLY A 45 -17.95 6.24 -3.26
CA GLY A 45 -17.37 7.26 -4.13
C GLY A 45 -16.01 7.78 -3.66
N ASP A 46 -15.57 7.42 -2.46
CA ASP A 46 -14.28 7.80 -1.89
C ASP A 46 -13.19 6.79 -2.25
N LEU A 47 -11.99 7.28 -2.57
CA LEU A 47 -10.83 6.44 -2.85
C LEU A 47 -10.33 5.80 -1.56
N VAL A 48 -10.43 4.47 -1.45
CA VAL A 48 -9.93 3.72 -0.28
C VAL A 48 -8.62 2.98 -0.58
N SER A 49 -8.22 2.88 -1.85
CA SER A 49 -6.97 2.20 -2.23
C SER A 49 -5.71 2.75 -1.59
N GLN A 50 -5.66 4.07 -1.32
CA GLN A 50 -4.49 4.73 -0.77
C GLN A 50 -4.54 4.66 0.75
N GLN A 51 -3.44 4.25 1.40
CA GLN A 51 -3.40 4.01 2.84
C GLN A 51 -4.58 3.14 3.29
N TYR A 52 -4.79 2.00 2.61
CA TYR A 52 -5.92 1.13 2.86
C TYR A 52 -5.87 0.61 4.32
N PRO A 53 -6.90 0.89 5.14
CA PRO A 53 -6.88 0.56 6.56
C PRO A 53 -7.08 -0.94 6.80
N THR A 54 -6.32 -1.48 7.74
CA THR A 54 -6.46 -2.86 8.25
C THR A 54 -6.27 -2.88 9.77
N ASP A 55 -6.64 -3.98 10.43
CA ASP A 55 -6.42 -4.15 11.87
C ASP A 55 -4.94 -4.23 12.25
N ILE A 56 -4.06 -4.42 11.27
CA ILE A 56 -2.62 -4.62 11.45
C ILE A 56 -1.77 -3.48 10.87
N GLY A 57 -2.39 -2.37 10.48
CA GLY A 57 -1.74 -1.20 9.91
C GLY A 57 -2.35 -0.74 8.58
N TYR A 58 -1.67 0.16 7.89
CA TYR A 58 -2.11 0.70 6.61
C TYR A 58 -1.28 0.11 5.48
N ILE A 59 -1.95 -0.41 4.45
CA ILE A 59 -1.31 -0.81 3.20
C ILE A 59 -1.19 0.44 2.33
N ASP A 60 0.02 0.78 1.85
CA ASP A 60 0.20 2.00 1.07
C ASP A 60 -0.74 2.04 -0.15
N ILE A 61 -0.76 0.98 -0.98
CA ILE A 61 -1.74 0.87 -2.06
C ILE A 61 -2.32 -0.54 -2.14
N LEU A 62 -3.65 -0.65 -2.05
CA LEU A 62 -4.40 -1.88 -2.34
C LEU A 62 -5.21 -1.70 -3.63
N ALA A 63 -5.06 -2.61 -4.58
CA ALA A 63 -5.77 -2.58 -5.87
C ALA A 63 -6.34 -3.96 -6.24
N ILE A 64 -7.22 -4.02 -7.23
CA ILE A 64 -7.87 -5.26 -7.68
C ILE A 64 -7.59 -5.49 -9.17
N ASN A 65 -7.25 -6.72 -9.54
CA ASN A 65 -7.07 -7.10 -10.92
C ASN A 65 -8.42 -7.05 -11.65
N LYS A 66 -8.47 -6.32 -12.76
CA LYS A 66 -9.70 -6.08 -13.54
C LYS A 66 -10.31 -7.35 -14.14
N LYS A 67 -9.53 -8.42 -14.30
CA LYS A 67 -9.94 -9.66 -14.96
C LYS A 67 -10.19 -10.79 -13.97
N THR A 68 -9.25 -10.99 -13.04
CA THR A 68 -9.28 -12.13 -12.12
C THR A 68 -9.94 -11.78 -10.79
N GLY A 69 -10.01 -10.50 -10.44
CA GLY A 69 -10.42 -10.06 -9.11
C GLY A 69 -9.35 -10.29 -8.03
N ASP A 70 -8.13 -10.70 -8.39
CA ASP A 70 -7.03 -10.86 -7.43
C ASP A 70 -6.61 -9.52 -6.83
N TYR A 71 -6.17 -9.52 -5.58
CA TYR A 71 -5.67 -8.32 -4.90
C TYR A 71 -4.19 -8.07 -5.18
N LEU A 72 -3.83 -6.81 -5.40
CA LEU A 72 -2.46 -6.31 -5.45
C LEU A 72 -2.18 -5.47 -4.21
N VAL A 73 -1.16 -5.86 -3.46
CA VAL A 73 -0.64 -5.13 -2.30
C VAL A 73 0.67 -4.47 -2.70
N ILE A 74 0.77 -3.15 -2.55
CA ILE A 74 1.99 -2.38 -2.80
C ILE A 74 2.43 -1.74 -1.48
N GLU A 75 3.70 -1.93 -1.13
CA GLU A 75 4.38 -1.26 -0.01
C GLU A 75 5.55 -0.46 -0.58
N LEU A 76 5.61 0.84 -0.29
CA LEU A 76 6.63 1.76 -0.78
C LEU A 76 7.69 1.98 0.29
N LYS A 77 8.97 1.90 -0.12
CA LYS A 77 10.11 2.14 0.76
C LYS A 77 11.23 2.86 0.03
N LYS A 78 11.83 3.86 0.67
CA LYS A 78 13.04 4.53 0.17
C LYS A 78 14.26 4.16 1.03
N GLY A 79 15.23 3.48 0.43
CA GLY A 79 16.58 3.35 0.97
C GLY A 79 16.78 2.44 2.19
N ARG A 80 15.83 1.54 2.52
CA ARG A 80 15.99 0.53 3.58
C ARG A 80 16.48 -0.83 3.04
N SER A 81 17.29 -1.51 3.85
CA SER A 81 17.71 -2.90 3.65
C SER A 81 16.57 -3.89 3.94
N SER A 82 16.53 -4.96 3.14
CA SER A 82 15.43 -5.84 2.76
C SER A 82 14.48 -6.45 3.82
N ASP A 83 14.81 -6.51 5.10
CA ASP A 83 14.19 -7.53 5.96
C ASP A 83 12.92 -7.08 6.69
N SER A 84 12.86 -5.85 7.18
CA SER A 84 11.65 -5.33 7.85
C SER A 84 10.47 -5.20 6.89
N VAL A 85 10.77 -4.92 5.61
CA VAL A 85 9.79 -4.76 4.52
C VAL A 85 9.15 -6.09 4.16
N ILE A 86 9.94 -7.17 4.07
CA ILE A 86 9.44 -8.52 3.79
C ILE A 86 8.46 -8.97 4.89
N GLY A 87 8.78 -8.70 6.16
CA GLY A 87 7.88 -9.02 7.26
C GLY A 87 6.54 -8.28 7.17
N GLN A 88 6.57 -6.99 6.84
CA GLN A 88 5.37 -6.17 6.71
C GLN A 88 4.49 -6.60 5.54
N ILE A 89 5.07 -6.73 4.33
CA ILE A 89 4.30 -7.15 3.15
C ILE A 89 3.70 -8.55 3.33
N THR A 90 4.42 -9.47 4.00
CA THR A 90 3.91 -10.81 4.30
C THR A 90 2.68 -10.76 5.21
N ARG A 91 2.69 -9.89 6.24
CA ARG A 91 1.52 -9.72 7.12
C ARG A 91 0.32 -9.15 6.36
N TYR A 92 0.54 -8.15 5.51
CA TYR A 92 -0.53 -7.56 4.71
C TYR A 92 -1.14 -8.56 3.72
N VAL A 93 -0.31 -9.32 3.00
CA VAL A 93 -0.80 -10.38 2.10
C VAL A 93 -1.60 -11.43 2.86
N ALA A 94 -1.16 -11.83 4.07
CA ALA A 94 -1.91 -12.74 4.91
C ALA A 94 -3.28 -12.16 5.33
N TRP A 95 -3.31 -10.91 5.81
CA TRP A 95 -4.56 -10.25 6.19
C TRP A 95 -5.53 -10.10 5.01
N VAL A 96 -5.05 -9.71 3.82
CA VAL A 96 -5.87 -9.61 2.60
C VAL A 96 -6.45 -10.96 2.21
N LYS A 97 -5.65 -12.03 2.29
CA LYS A 97 -6.14 -13.39 2.04
C LYS A 97 -7.27 -13.77 2.98
N GLU A 98 -7.11 -13.50 4.27
CA GLU A 98 -8.06 -13.90 5.31
C GLU A 98 -9.36 -13.08 5.29
N ASN A 99 -9.28 -11.77 5.05
CA ASN A 99 -10.42 -10.86 5.21
C ASN A 99 -11.11 -10.49 3.89
N LEU A 100 -10.36 -10.41 2.79
CA LEU A 100 -10.88 -9.91 1.50
C LEU A 100 -10.97 -11.01 0.43
N ALA A 101 -9.99 -11.91 0.36
CA ALA A 101 -9.99 -12.94 -0.68
C ALA A 101 -10.92 -14.12 -0.34
N LYS A 102 -11.04 -14.50 0.95
CA LYS A 102 -11.97 -15.58 1.38
C LYS A 102 -13.45 -15.21 1.23
N THR A 103 -13.77 -13.93 1.21
CA THR A 103 -15.15 -13.43 1.08
C THR A 103 -15.60 -13.38 -0.38
N LYS A 104 -14.68 -13.46 -1.35
CA LYS A 104 -14.97 -13.68 -2.78
C LYS A 104 -15.27 -15.16 -3.02
N LYS A 105 -16.56 -15.52 -3.14
CA LYS A 105 -17.03 -16.82 -3.62
C LYS A 105 -17.64 -16.69 -5.00
#